data_AF-A0AAW9QXW7-F1
#
_entry.id   AF-A0AAW9QXW7-F1
#
_cell.length_a   1.000
_cell.length_b   1.000
_cell.length_c   1.000
_cell.angle_alpha   90.00
_cell.angle_beta   90.00
_cell.angle_gamma   90.00
#
_symmetry.space_group_name_H-M   'P 1'
#
loop_
_entity.id
_entity.type
_entity.pdbx_description
1 polymer ?
#
loop_
_entity_poly.entity_id
_entity_poly.type
_entity_poly.pdbx_seq_one_letter_code
_entity_poly.pdbx_strand_id
1 'polypeptide(L)'
;MSDINQRNTDKICKQDTDKVLLVEGDNDCHVVLALCKAHNVPETFGIYQCGGSDKVKLLKRLNALIVRPEPPRVIGVMIDADESLEGRWQSITTKLRNHPEYLLSKTPDKDGTIVESVEDKPKLGFWLMPNNQDSGMLEDFCAELAEPASLNFARECVEQASRNYPTTFKAVHHSKAVIHTYLAWQDEPGYPLGKSITSQALRPHTEIAVKFTDWLTRLFGE
;
A
#
# COMPACT_ATOMS: atom_id res chain seq x y z
N MET A 1 -29.59 15.48 -0.93
CA MET A 1 -28.64 15.25 0.18
C MET A 1 -27.51 14.26 -0.18
N SER A 2 -27.24 14.01 -1.47
CA SER A 2 -26.25 13.03 -1.94
C SER A 2 -24.91 13.62 -2.43
N ASP A 3 -24.85 14.92 -2.73
CA ASP A 3 -23.68 15.48 -3.45
C ASP A 3 -22.59 16.09 -2.55
N ILE A 4 -22.82 16.17 -1.23
CA ILE A 4 -21.87 16.75 -0.28
C ILE A 4 -20.85 15.70 0.21
N ASN A 5 -21.22 14.42 0.24
CA ASN A 5 -20.31 13.35 0.70
C ASN A 5 -19.25 12.94 -0.33
N GLN A 6 -19.49 13.19 -1.62
CA GLN A 6 -18.57 12.77 -2.68
C GLN A 6 -17.44 13.78 -2.95
N ARG A 7 -17.63 15.06 -2.61
CA ARG A 7 -16.59 16.10 -2.76
C ARG A 7 -15.55 16.11 -1.64
N ASN A 8 -15.83 15.46 -0.51
CA ASN A 8 -14.92 15.42 0.64
C ASN A 8 -13.97 14.23 0.59
N THR A 9 -14.39 13.10 0.02
CA THR A 9 -13.55 11.90 -0.16
C THR A 9 -12.40 12.10 -1.13
N ASP A 10 -12.60 12.89 -2.19
CA ASP A 10 -11.55 13.20 -3.19
C ASP A 10 -10.35 13.96 -2.60
N LYS A 11 -10.55 14.65 -1.48
CA LYS A 11 -9.46 15.39 -0.79
C LYS A 11 -8.65 14.51 0.16
N ILE A 12 -9.24 13.45 0.71
CA ILE A 12 -8.60 12.65 1.77
C ILE A 12 -7.38 11.89 1.23
N CYS A 13 -7.48 11.38 0.00
CA CYS A 13 -6.40 10.63 -0.65
C CYS A 13 -5.53 11.49 -1.58
N LYS A 14 -5.65 12.83 -1.53
CA LYS A 14 -4.86 13.77 -2.35
C LYS A 14 -4.31 14.91 -1.49
N GLN A 15 -3.76 14.56 -0.33
CA GLN A 15 -3.20 15.52 0.61
C GLN A 15 -1.72 15.74 0.30
N ASP A 16 -1.35 16.97 -0.04
CA ASP A 16 0.05 17.38 -0.23
C ASP A 16 0.49 18.14 1.01
N THR A 17 1.06 17.41 1.96
CA THR A 17 1.48 17.88 3.28
C THR A 17 3.00 17.81 3.43
N ASP A 18 3.53 18.40 4.50
CA ASP A 18 4.97 18.39 4.79
C ASP A 18 5.52 16.98 5.11
N LYS A 19 4.66 16.09 5.60
CA LYS A 19 4.91 14.65 5.69
C LYS A 19 3.88 13.95 4.83
N VAL A 20 4.28 13.19 3.81
CA VAL A 20 3.32 12.61 2.84
C VAL A 20 3.64 11.15 2.53
N LEU A 21 2.61 10.30 2.49
CA LEU A 21 2.67 8.93 1.98
C LEU A 21 2.10 8.87 0.56
N LEU A 22 2.94 8.47 -0.39
CA LEU A 22 2.53 8.19 -1.77
C LEU A 22 2.04 6.75 -1.88
N VAL A 23 0.85 6.57 -2.44
CA VAL A 23 0.24 5.25 -2.70
C VAL A 23 -0.19 5.12 -4.16
N GLU A 24 -0.36 3.89 -4.65
CA GLU A 24 -0.70 3.66 -6.06
C GLU A 24 -2.10 4.18 -6.41
N GLY A 25 -3.13 3.76 -5.69
CA GLY A 25 -4.52 4.11 -5.96
C GLY A 25 -5.39 4.39 -4.73
N ASP A 26 -6.70 4.52 -4.97
CA ASP A 26 -7.66 4.88 -3.91
C ASP A 26 -7.89 3.72 -2.93
N ASN A 27 -7.86 2.46 -3.39
CA ASN A 27 -7.98 1.28 -2.53
C ASN A 27 -6.84 1.23 -1.50
N ASP A 28 -5.61 1.50 -1.94
CA ASP A 28 -4.42 1.60 -1.10
C ASP A 28 -4.62 2.63 0.01
N CYS A 29 -5.02 3.85 -0.37
CA CYS A 29 -5.30 4.92 0.57
C CYS A 29 -6.31 4.49 1.64
N HIS A 30 -7.42 3.87 1.26
CA HIS A 30 -8.45 3.44 2.20
C HIS A 30 -7.99 2.31 3.13
N VAL A 31 -7.13 1.40 2.66
CA VAL A 31 -6.51 0.38 3.51
C VAL A 31 -5.59 1.02 4.54
N VAL A 32 -4.72 1.96 4.12
CA VAL A 32 -3.85 2.69 5.04
C VAL A 32 -4.65 3.44 6.10
N LEU A 33 -5.67 4.20 5.70
CA LEU A 33 -6.53 4.94 6.64
C LEU A 33 -7.20 4.02 7.66
N ALA A 34 -7.69 2.85 7.22
CA ALA A 34 -8.33 1.88 8.11
C ALA A 34 -7.33 1.28 9.12
N LEU A 35 -6.11 0.97 8.69
CA LEU A 35 -5.05 0.46 9.57
C LEU A 35 -4.55 1.53 10.54
N CYS A 36 -4.33 2.77 10.08
CA CYS A 36 -3.95 3.88 10.94
C CYS A 36 -4.98 4.07 12.06
N LYS A 37 -6.27 4.03 11.71
CA LYS A 37 -7.36 4.12 12.69
C LYS A 37 -7.37 2.93 13.66
N ALA A 38 -7.17 1.71 13.17
CA ALA A 38 -7.19 0.51 14.02
C ALA A 38 -6.02 0.47 15.02
N HIS A 39 -4.84 0.97 14.62
CA HIS A 39 -3.62 0.98 15.43
C HIS A 39 -3.33 2.30 16.14
N ASN A 40 -4.24 3.29 16.05
CA ASN A 40 -4.04 4.64 16.60
C ASN A 40 -2.75 5.32 16.12
N VAL A 41 -2.39 5.12 14.84
CA VAL A 41 -1.26 5.84 14.23
C VAL A 41 -1.60 7.33 14.22
N PRO A 42 -0.72 8.21 14.74
CA PRO A 42 -0.96 9.65 14.76
C PRO A 42 -1.21 10.22 13.37
N GLU A 43 -2.20 11.11 13.22
CA GLU A 43 -2.52 11.80 11.96
C GLU A 43 -1.52 12.94 11.68
N THR A 44 -0.23 12.60 11.52
CA THR A 44 0.88 13.55 11.33
C THR A 44 1.33 13.68 9.87
N PHE A 45 0.72 12.92 8.96
CA PHE A 45 1.05 12.90 7.55
C PHE A 45 -0.21 12.80 6.69
N GLY A 46 -0.13 13.31 5.46
CA GLY A 46 -1.18 13.17 4.45
C GLY A 46 -0.92 11.99 3.53
N ILE A 47 -1.98 11.50 2.87
CA ILE A 47 -1.88 10.44 1.86
C ILE A 47 -2.18 11.00 0.48
N TYR A 48 -1.34 10.64 -0.50
CA TYR A 48 -1.50 11.05 -1.89
C TYR A 48 -1.49 9.83 -2.84
N GLN A 49 -2.64 9.54 -3.43
CA GLN A 49 -2.80 8.52 -4.48
C GLN A 49 -2.32 9.05 -5.83
N CYS A 50 -1.61 8.20 -6.58
CA CYS A 50 -0.92 8.58 -7.82
C CYS A 50 -1.65 8.17 -9.11
N GLY A 51 -2.95 7.86 -9.02
CA GLY A 51 -3.82 7.61 -10.18
C GLY A 51 -3.90 6.14 -10.64
N GLY A 52 -3.61 5.18 -9.75
CA GLY A 52 -3.86 3.73 -9.88
C GLY A 52 -2.95 2.99 -10.86
N SER A 53 -2.51 1.77 -10.51
CA SER A 53 -1.68 0.77 -11.26
C SER A 53 -0.39 1.25 -11.97
N ASP A 54 -0.22 2.56 -12.13
CA ASP A 54 0.86 3.20 -12.85
C ASP A 54 1.92 3.65 -11.85
N LYS A 55 2.74 2.68 -11.50
CA LYS A 55 3.90 2.83 -10.61
C LYS A 55 4.89 3.86 -11.16
N VAL A 56 4.90 4.08 -12.47
CA VAL A 56 5.72 5.11 -13.10
C VAL A 56 5.24 6.50 -12.70
N LYS A 57 3.93 6.75 -12.59
CA LYS A 57 3.41 8.04 -12.06
C LYS A 57 3.82 8.25 -10.62
N LEU A 58 3.71 7.23 -9.77
CA LEU A 58 4.13 7.30 -8.37
C LEU A 58 5.64 7.63 -8.27
N LEU A 59 6.50 6.92 -8.99
CA LEU A 59 7.94 7.17 -8.98
C LEU A 59 8.33 8.52 -9.62
N LYS A 60 7.55 9.00 -10.60
CA LYS A 60 7.70 10.36 -11.13
C LYS A 60 7.34 11.41 -10.08
N ARG A 61 6.26 11.21 -9.33
CA ARG A 61 5.84 12.11 -8.25
C ARG A 61 6.87 12.14 -7.12
N LEU A 62 7.37 10.98 -6.69
CA LEU A 62 8.48 10.88 -5.73
C LEU A 62 9.64 11.79 -6.16
N ASN A 63 10.13 11.62 -7.39
CA ASN A 63 11.23 12.43 -7.91
C ASN A 63 10.88 13.92 -7.98
N ALA A 64 9.65 14.28 -8.35
CA ALA A 64 9.21 15.67 -8.39
C ALA A 64 9.16 16.32 -7.00
N LEU A 65 8.74 15.58 -5.96
CA LEU A 65 8.72 16.07 -4.58
C LEU A 65 10.12 16.25 -4.00
N ILE A 66 11.09 15.40 -4.36
CA ILE A 66 12.48 15.52 -3.92
C ILE A 66 13.17 16.78 -4.45
N VAL A 67 12.80 17.25 -5.66
CA VAL A 67 13.48 18.38 -6.33
C VAL A 67 12.73 19.70 -6.27
N ARG A 68 11.51 19.72 -5.73
CA ARG A 68 10.71 20.95 -5.70
C ARG A 68 11.35 21.99 -4.77
N PRO A 69 11.21 23.30 -5.04
CA PRO A 69 11.50 24.34 -4.07
C PRO A 69 10.60 24.08 -2.85
N GLU A 70 11.18 23.89 -1.67
CA GLU A 70 10.48 23.45 -0.44
C GLU A 70 9.94 22.01 -0.53
N PRO A 71 10.84 21.00 -0.55
CA PRO A 71 10.41 19.61 -0.50
C PRO A 71 9.70 19.32 0.83
N PRO A 72 8.77 18.34 0.87
CA PRO A 72 8.27 17.83 2.14
C PRO A 72 9.43 17.38 3.04
N ARG A 73 9.31 17.48 4.37
CA ARG A 73 10.29 16.89 5.30
C ARG A 73 10.37 15.37 5.20
N VAL A 74 9.25 14.68 4.97
CA VAL A 74 9.20 13.21 4.90
C VAL A 74 8.35 12.75 3.72
N ILE A 75 8.89 11.86 2.90
CA ILE A 75 8.17 11.20 1.81
C ILE A 75 8.20 9.68 2.03
N GLY A 76 7.04 9.12 2.36
CA GLY A 76 6.81 7.68 2.32
C GLY A 76 6.30 7.22 0.96
N VAL A 77 6.62 5.99 0.61
CA VAL A 77 6.14 5.33 -0.60
C VAL A 77 5.65 3.93 -0.23
N MET A 78 4.40 3.65 -0.55
CA MET A 78 3.83 2.30 -0.51
C MET A 78 3.55 1.86 -1.95
N ILE A 79 4.13 0.74 -2.36
CA ILE A 79 4.13 0.33 -3.77
C ILE A 79 4.08 -1.20 -3.91
N ASP A 80 3.34 -1.69 -4.89
CA ASP A 80 3.24 -3.12 -5.17
C ASP A 80 4.52 -3.65 -5.83
N ALA A 81 5.01 -4.81 -5.36
CA ALA A 81 6.16 -5.50 -5.93
C ALA A 81 5.81 -6.25 -7.23
N ASP A 82 4.52 -6.51 -7.48
CA ASP A 82 3.99 -7.29 -8.60
C ASP A 82 4.67 -8.67 -8.71
N GLU A 83 5.44 -8.88 -9.77
CA GLU A 83 6.07 -10.16 -10.09
C GLU A 83 7.49 -10.29 -9.48
N SER A 84 8.13 -9.17 -9.13
CA SER A 84 9.52 -9.17 -8.64
C SER A 84 9.79 -8.07 -7.63
N LEU A 85 9.97 -8.44 -6.37
CA LEU A 85 10.49 -7.56 -5.32
C LEU A 85 11.83 -6.95 -5.72
N GLU A 86 12.78 -7.76 -6.19
CA GLU A 86 14.11 -7.30 -6.60
C GLU A 86 14.01 -6.30 -7.76
N GLY A 87 13.24 -6.62 -8.81
CA GLY A 87 13.03 -5.71 -9.94
C GLY A 87 12.34 -4.41 -9.53
N ARG A 88 11.41 -4.46 -8.57
CA ARG A 88 10.77 -3.28 -8.00
C ARG A 88 11.77 -2.42 -7.22
N TRP A 89 12.55 -3.03 -6.34
CA TRP A 89 13.58 -2.34 -5.57
C TRP A 89 14.65 -1.72 -6.49
N GLN A 90 15.06 -2.45 -7.53
CA GLN A 90 15.97 -1.94 -8.55
C GLN A 90 15.38 -0.73 -9.31
N SER A 91 14.08 -0.75 -9.58
CA SER A 91 13.39 0.39 -10.24
C SER A 91 13.40 1.64 -9.35
N ILE A 92 13.14 1.48 -8.04
CA ILE A 92 13.19 2.56 -7.06
C ILE A 92 14.61 3.12 -6.96
N THR A 93 15.59 2.26 -6.70
CA THR A 93 17.00 2.67 -6.54
C THR A 93 17.54 3.31 -7.82
N THR A 94 17.20 2.78 -9.00
CA THR A 94 17.57 3.38 -10.28
C THR A 94 16.98 4.77 -10.45
N LYS A 95 15.73 5.00 -10.03
CA LYS A 95 15.10 6.32 -10.08
C LYS A 95 15.80 7.33 -9.17
N LEU A 96 16.30 6.86 -8.02
CA LEU A 96 17.00 7.67 -7.03
C LEU A 96 18.48 7.89 -7.35
N ARG A 97 19.06 7.27 -8.38
CA ARG A 97 20.45 7.53 -8.82
C ARG A 97 20.73 9.00 -9.18
N ASN A 98 19.70 9.75 -9.52
CA ASN A 98 19.82 11.20 -9.77
C ASN A 98 19.96 12.03 -8.47
N HIS A 99 19.85 11.38 -7.32
CA HIS A 99 20.03 11.94 -5.97
C HIS A 99 21.11 11.11 -5.25
N PRO A 100 22.40 11.25 -5.63
CA PRO A 100 23.49 10.42 -5.12
C PRO A 100 23.73 10.55 -3.61
N GLU A 101 23.10 11.53 -2.96
CA GLU A 101 23.14 11.75 -1.52
C GLU A 101 22.42 10.64 -0.75
N TYR A 102 21.42 9.98 -1.35
CA TYR A 102 20.74 8.85 -0.74
C TYR A 102 21.52 7.55 -0.91
N LEU A 103 22.08 7.05 0.19
CA LEU A 103 22.74 5.76 0.25
C LEU A 103 21.72 4.64 0.49
N LEU A 104 21.39 3.91 -0.57
CA LEU A 104 20.43 2.80 -0.54
C LEU A 104 21.17 1.45 -0.47
N SER A 105 20.65 0.54 0.35
CA SER A 105 21.09 -0.86 0.39
C SER A 105 20.73 -1.61 -0.90
N LYS A 106 21.45 -2.72 -1.16
CA LYS A 106 21.18 -3.58 -2.32
C LYS A 106 19.81 -4.25 -2.28
N THR A 107 19.27 -4.47 -1.09
CA THR A 107 17.96 -5.08 -0.83
C THR A 107 17.14 -4.18 0.09
N PRO A 108 15.80 -4.20 -0.01
CA PRO A 108 14.95 -3.46 0.92
C PRO A 108 15.07 -4.04 2.34
N ASP A 109 14.78 -3.22 3.34
CA ASP A 109 14.63 -3.68 4.73
C ASP A 109 13.32 -4.45 4.88
N LYS A 110 13.37 -5.62 5.53
CA LYS A 110 12.20 -6.48 5.77
C LYS A 110 11.13 -5.79 6.61
N ASP A 111 11.52 -4.88 7.49
CA ASP A 111 10.62 -4.12 8.35
C ASP A 111 10.28 -2.75 7.73
N GLY A 112 10.57 -2.56 6.44
CA GLY A 112 10.30 -1.33 5.68
C GLY A 112 11.48 -0.38 5.71
N THR A 113 12.00 -0.05 4.53
CA THR A 113 13.21 0.76 4.37
C THR A 113 12.94 2.20 4.79
N ILE A 114 13.87 2.78 5.55
CA ILE A 114 13.93 4.21 5.86
C ILE A 114 15.32 4.71 5.48
N VAL A 115 15.36 5.84 4.77
CA VAL A 115 16.59 6.56 4.45
C VAL A 115 16.49 7.93 5.10
N GLU A 116 17.41 8.20 6.01
CA GLU A 116 17.42 9.47 6.75
C GLU A 116 17.62 10.67 5.82
N SER A 117 17.14 11.83 6.25
CA SER A 117 17.34 13.09 5.54
C SER A 117 18.83 13.39 5.41
N VAL A 118 19.24 13.87 4.23
CA VAL A 118 20.61 14.29 3.94
C VAL A 118 20.55 15.73 3.44
N GLU A 119 21.29 16.64 4.10
CA GLU A 119 21.26 18.07 3.78
C GLU A 119 19.81 18.63 3.79
N ASP A 120 19.40 19.31 2.72
CA ASP A 120 18.06 19.89 2.56
C ASP A 120 17.05 18.93 1.89
N LYS A 121 17.36 17.62 1.86
CA LYS A 121 16.53 16.61 1.20
C LYS A 121 15.59 15.89 2.19
N PRO A 122 14.40 15.47 1.72
CA PRO A 122 13.45 14.72 2.55
C PRO A 122 14.04 13.45 3.14
N LYS A 123 13.57 13.06 4.33
CA LYS A 123 13.62 11.66 4.79
C LYS A 123 12.74 10.81 3.88
N LEU A 124 13.22 9.65 3.45
CA LEU A 124 12.48 8.74 2.57
C LEU A 124 12.10 7.45 3.29
N GLY A 125 10.92 6.91 2.98
CA GLY A 125 10.52 5.58 3.41
C GLY A 125 9.91 4.77 2.28
N PHE A 126 10.17 3.47 2.25
CA PHE A 126 9.65 2.55 1.25
C PHE A 126 9.05 1.31 1.92
N TRP A 127 7.78 1.04 1.59
CA TRP A 127 7.11 -0.22 1.84
C TRP A 127 6.77 -0.88 0.50
N LEU A 128 7.33 -2.06 0.27
CA LEU A 128 7.04 -2.88 -0.91
C LEU A 128 6.02 -3.94 -0.51
N MET A 129 4.85 -3.94 -1.17
CA MET A 129 3.84 -4.95 -0.87
C MET A 129 4.30 -6.36 -1.27
N PRO A 130 3.80 -7.38 -0.56
CA PRO A 130 2.94 -7.26 0.62
C PRO A 130 3.73 -6.94 1.90
N ASN A 131 5.00 -7.34 2.00
CA ASN A 131 5.72 -7.45 3.28
C ASN A 131 7.22 -7.12 3.20
N ASN A 132 7.66 -6.39 2.17
CA ASN A 132 9.05 -6.07 1.83
C ASN A 132 9.95 -7.27 1.47
N GLN A 133 9.42 -8.49 1.40
CA GLN A 133 10.20 -9.71 1.21
C GLN A 133 9.70 -10.56 0.02
N ASP A 134 8.39 -10.50 -0.25
CA ASP A 134 7.77 -11.25 -1.33
C ASP A 134 7.33 -10.34 -2.48
N SER A 135 7.22 -10.94 -3.66
CA SER A 135 6.52 -10.33 -4.78
C SER A 135 5.01 -10.38 -4.54
N GLY A 136 4.31 -9.28 -4.75
CA GLY A 136 2.86 -9.24 -4.66
C GLY A 136 2.29 -7.83 -4.66
N MET A 137 1.01 -7.74 -4.32
CA MET A 137 0.22 -6.51 -4.36
C MET A 137 -0.53 -6.28 -3.04
N LEU A 138 -1.24 -5.17 -2.94
CA LEU A 138 -2.14 -4.85 -1.83
C LEU A 138 -3.11 -6.00 -1.51
N GLU A 139 -3.63 -6.70 -2.52
CA GLU A 139 -4.54 -7.83 -2.29
C GLU A 139 -3.86 -9.01 -1.57
N ASP A 140 -2.56 -9.25 -1.79
CA ASP A 140 -1.79 -10.25 -1.06
C ASP A 140 -1.59 -9.83 0.41
N PHE A 141 -1.30 -8.55 0.64
CA PHE A 141 -1.25 -8.02 2.01
C PHE A 141 -2.60 -8.16 2.73
N CYS A 142 -3.71 -7.86 2.06
CA CYS A 142 -5.04 -8.01 2.64
C CYS A 142 -5.40 -9.48 2.90
N ALA A 143 -4.93 -10.40 2.07
CA ALA A 143 -5.11 -11.83 2.28
C ALA A 143 -4.47 -12.29 3.61
N GLU A 144 -3.32 -11.75 3.99
CA GLU A 144 -2.70 -12.05 5.30
C GLU A 144 -3.52 -11.54 6.50
N LEU A 145 -4.46 -10.61 6.29
CA LEU A 145 -5.38 -10.12 7.33
C LEU A 145 -6.60 -11.04 7.49
N ALA A 146 -6.96 -11.82 6.45
CA ALA A 146 -8.14 -12.67 6.44
C ALA A 146 -8.00 -13.88 7.37
N GLU A 147 -9.11 -14.50 7.77
CA GLU A 147 -9.09 -15.76 8.51
C GLU A 147 -8.50 -16.89 7.64
N PRO A 148 -7.44 -17.61 8.07
CA PRO A 148 -6.67 -18.48 7.18
C PRO A 148 -7.47 -19.64 6.59
N ALA A 149 -8.32 -20.31 7.37
CA ALA A 149 -9.05 -21.48 6.87
C ALA A 149 -10.08 -21.08 5.79
N SER A 150 -10.81 -20.00 6.04
CA SER A 150 -11.81 -19.44 5.13
C SER A 150 -11.15 -18.86 3.88
N LEU A 151 -10.01 -18.17 4.00
CA LEU A 151 -9.26 -17.68 2.84
C LEU A 151 -8.73 -18.84 1.98
N ASN A 152 -8.21 -19.90 2.60
CA ASN A 152 -7.76 -21.09 1.88
C ASN A 152 -8.91 -21.73 1.10
N PHE A 153 -10.09 -21.83 1.70
CA PHE A 153 -11.27 -22.33 1.00
C PHE A 153 -11.69 -21.42 -0.18
N ALA A 154 -11.59 -20.09 -0.02
CA ALA A 154 -11.83 -19.14 -1.11
C ALA A 154 -10.83 -19.33 -2.26
N ARG A 155 -9.55 -19.59 -1.94
CA ARG A 155 -8.51 -19.91 -2.93
C ARG A 155 -8.84 -21.17 -3.70
N GLU A 156 -9.23 -22.25 -3.01
CA GLU A 156 -9.66 -23.49 -3.64
C GLU A 156 -10.85 -23.27 -4.57
N CYS A 157 -11.83 -22.45 -4.17
CA CYS A 157 -12.98 -22.11 -5.00
C CYS A 157 -12.56 -21.39 -6.29
N VAL A 158 -11.65 -20.41 -6.20
CA VAL A 158 -11.13 -19.68 -7.38
C VAL A 158 -10.33 -20.60 -8.29
N GLU A 159 -9.51 -21.49 -7.72
CA GLU A 159 -8.76 -22.49 -8.49
C GLU A 159 -9.70 -23.46 -9.22
N GLN A 160 -10.71 -23.98 -8.54
CA GLN A 160 -11.71 -24.85 -9.16
C GLN A 160 -12.52 -24.11 -10.23
N ALA A 161 -12.89 -22.85 -9.98
CA ALA A 161 -13.60 -22.02 -10.94
C ALA A 161 -12.76 -21.83 -12.21
N SER A 162 -11.49 -21.44 -12.08
CA SER A 162 -10.60 -21.20 -13.22
C SER A 162 -10.27 -22.43 -14.05
N ARG A 163 -10.29 -23.63 -13.44
CA ARG A 163 -10.04 -24.90 -14.14
C ARG A 163 -11.28 -25.44 -14.84
N ASN A 164 -12.46 -25.31 -14.21
CA ASN A 164 -13.65 -26.06 -14.61
C ASN A 164 -14.74 -25.19 -15.26
N TYR A 165 -14.61 -23.86 -15.21
CA TYR A 165 -15.64 -22.92 -15.66
C TYR A 165 -15.03 -21.74 -16.42
N PRO A 166 -15.81 -21.03 -17.27
CA PRO A 166 -15.33 -19.86 -17.99
C PRO A 166 -15.15 -18.66 -17.04
N THR A 167 -13.96 -18.51 -16.47
CA THR A 167 -13.58 -17.31 -15.72
C THR A 167 -12.98 -16.25 -16.64
N THR A 168 -13.27 -14.97 -16.38
CA THR A 168 -12.81 -13.83 -17.22
C THR A 168 -11.67 -13.02 -16.59
N PHE A 169 -11.30 -13.29 -15.34
CA PHE A 169 -10.20 -12.58 -14.69
C PHE A 169 -8.84 -13.03 -15.26
N LYS A 170 -7.89 -12.10 -15.33
CA LYS A 170 -6.53 -12.36 -15.80
C LYS A 170 -5.73 -13.09 -14.72
N ALA A 171 -4.76 -13.91 -15.09
CA ALA A 171 -3.88 -14.59 -14.13
C ALA A 171 -3.23 -13.63 -13.12
N VAL A 172 -2.81 -12.43 -13.58
CA VAL A 172 -2.26 -11.35 -12.73
C VAL A 172 -3.26 -10.76 -11.71
N HIS A 173 -4.54 -11.10 -11.81
CA HIS A 173 -5.58 -10.71 -10.86
C HIS A 173 -6.04 -11.88 -9.98
N HIS A 174 -5.26 -12.97 -9.91
CA HIS A 174 -5.61 -14.12 -9.09
C HIS A 174 -5.80 -13.75 -7.61
N SER A 175 -4.84 -13.07 -6.99
CA SER A 175 -4.96 -12.64 -5.58
C SER A 175 -6.17 -11.74 -5.34
N LYS A 176 -6.49 -10.89 -6.32
CA LYS A 176 -7.72 -10.08 -6.33
C LYS A 176 -8.97 -10.95 -6.36
N ALA A 177 -9.03 -11.97 -7.21
CA ALA A 177 -10.16 -12.90 -7.25
C ALA A 177 -10.33 -13.66 -5.92
N VAL A 178 -9.23 -14.11 -5.31
CA VAL A 178 -9.24 -14.83 -4.03
C VAL A 178 -9.79 -13.95 -2.90
N ILE A 179 -9.22 -12.76 -2.68
CA ILE A 179 -9.63 -11.91 -1.56
C ILE A 179 -11.08 -11.44 -1.72
N HIS A 180 -11.52 -11.11 -2.93
CA HIS A 180 -12.92 -10.72 -3.17
C HIS A 180 -13.90 -11.89 -3.03
N THR A 181 -13.48 -13.12 -3.33
CA THR A 181 -14.29 -14.33 -3.07
C THR A 181 -14.46 -14.55 -1.57
N TYR A 182 -13.38 -14.43 -0.79
CA TYR A 182 -13.44 -14.49 0.68
C TYR A 182 -14.36 -13.41 1.26
N LEU A 183 -14.26 -12.16 0.77
CA LEU A 183 -15.05 -11.03 1.23
C LEU A 183 -16.54 -11.14 0.87
N ALA A 184 -16.90 -11.95 -0.12
CA ALA A 184 -18.30 -12.20 -0.47
C ALA A 184 -19.06 -13.04 0.58
N TRP A 185 -18.34 -13.68 1.52
CA TRP A 185 -18.94 -14.51 2.56
C TRP A 185 -19.05 -13.82 3.92
N GLN A 186 -18.48 -12.62 4.05
CA GLN A 186 -18.44 -11.89 5.30
C GLN A 186 -19.76 -11.14 5.54
N ASP A 187 -20.02 -10.81 6.81
CA ASP A 187 -21.15 -9.93 7.14
C ASP A 187 -20.99 -8.59 6.42
N GLU A 188 -22.06 -8.14 5.78
CA GLU A 188 -22.05 -7.15 4.70
C GLU A 188 -21.14 -7.55 3.49
N PRO A 189 -21.63 -8.45 2.63
CA PRO A 189 -20.84 -9.05 1.54
C PRO A 189 -20.21 -8.04 0.57
N GLY A 190 -18.95 -8.28 0.22
CA GLY A 190 -18.28 -7.58 -0.87
C GLY A 190 -17.83 -6.15 -0.56
N TYR A 191 -17.73 -5.79 0.72
CA TYR A 191 -17.18 -4.50 1.13
C TYR A 191 -15.79 -4.23 0.54
N PRO A 192 -15.48 -2.96 0.18
CA PRO A 192 -14.14 -2.56 -0.23
C PRO A 192 -13.10 -2.88 0.86
N LEU A 193 -11.86 -3.19 0.45
CA LEU A 193 -10.79 -3.66 1.35
C LEU A 193 -10.64 -2.83 2.63
N GLY A 194 -10.54 -1.50 2.53
CA GLY A 194 -10.42 -0.62 3.71
C GLY A 194 -11.65 -0.67 4.64
N LYS A 195 -12.86 -0.84 4.08
CA LYS A 195 -14.08 -1.00 4.89
C LYS A 195 -14.10 -2.37 5.57
N SER A 196 -13.61 -3.42 4.91
CA SER A 196 -13.49 -4.76 5.46
C SER A 196 -12.50 -4.84 6.64
N ILE A 197 -11.49 -3.96 6.69
CA ILE A 197 -10.62 -3.79 7.87
C ILE A 197 -11.41 -3.16 9.02
N THR A 198 -12.21 -2.13 8.73
CA THR A 198 -13.02 -1.45 9.75
C THR A 198 -14.12 -2.35 10.33
N SER A 199 -14.72 -3.24 9.51
CA SER A 199 -15.71 -4.23 9.96
C SER A 199 -15.08 -5.50 10.56
N GLN A 200 -13.75 -5.57 10.67
CA GLN A 200 -12.99 -6.73 11.16
C GLN A 200 -13.11 -8.02 10.34
N ALA A 201 -13.74 -7.98 9.16
CA ALA A 201 -13.69 -9.05 8.17
C ALA A 201 -12.24 -9.32 7.69
N LEU A 202 -11.42 -8.28 7.66
CA LEU A 202 -9.97 -8.33 7.61
C LEU A 202 -9.44 -7.93 8.99
N ARG A 203 -8.68 -8.81 9.63
CA ARG A 203 -8.25 -8.65 11.03
C ARG A 203 -7.11 -7.63 11.10
N PRO A 204 -7.31 -6.45 11.72
CA PRO A 204 -6.30 -5.40 11.68
C PRO A 204 -5.07 -5.70 12.57
N HIS A 205 -5.15 -6.64 13.51
CA HIS A 205 -4.08 -6.89 14.49
C HIS A 205 -3.22 -8.14 14.16
N THR A 206 -3.08 -8.49 12.89
CA THR A 206 -2.11 -9.52 12.47
C THR A 206 -0.69 -8.97 12.53
N GLU A 207 0.30 -9.87 12.55
CA GLU A 207 1.72 -9.49 12.64
C GLU A 207 2.14 -8.53 11.50
N ILE A 208 1.67 -8.79 10.28
CA ILE A 208 2.02 -7.95 9.12
C ILE A 208 1.40 -6.55 9.19
N ALA A 209 0.18 -6.43 9.73
CA ALA A 209 -0.47 -5.14 9.92
C ALA A 209 0.27 -4.31 10.98
N VAL A 210 0.66 -4.95 12.09
CA VAL A 210 1.49 -4.32 13.13
C VAL A 210 2.81 -3.82 12.55
N LYS A 211 3.53 -4.68 11.80
CA LYS A 211 4.79 -4.28 11.14
C LYS A 211 4.62 -3.08 10.21
N PHE A 212 3.55 -3.06 9.42
CA PHE A 212 3.24 -1.94 8.52
C PHE A 212 2.97 -0.65 9.29
N THR A 213 2.16 -0.69 10.35
CA THR A 213 1.85 0.52 11.15
C THR A 213 3.02 0.98 12.01
N ASP A 214 3.87 0.07 12.47
CA ASP A 214 5.13 0.40 13.14
C ASP A 214 6.09 1.11 12.18
N TRP A 215 6.16 0.66 10.93
CA TRP A 215 6.92 1.37 9.88
C TRP A 215 6.38 2.77 9.64
N LEU A 216 5.06 2.96 9.51
CA LEU A 216 4.45 4.29 9.38
C LEU A 216 4.82 5.18 10.57
N THR A 217 4.76 4.64 11.78
CA THR A 217 5.08 5.36 13.02
C THR A 217 6.55 5.73 13.09
N ARG A 218 7.48 4.85 12.70
CA ARG A 218 8.92 5.18 12.64
C ARG A 218 9.27 6.19 11.54
N LEU A 219 8.56 6.14 10.42
CA LEU A 219 8.81 7.03 9.30
C LEU A 219 8.31 8.44 9.58
N PHE A 220 7.05 8.56 10.02
CA PHE A 220 6.35 9.84 10.21
C PHE A 220 6.32 10.32 11.66
N GLY A 221 6.74 9.50 12.61
CA GLY A 221 7.02 9.90 13.99
C GLY A 221 8.04 11.03 14.06
N GLU A 222 8.07 11.69 15.21
CA GLU A 222 9.05 12.75 15.49
C GLU A 222 10.49 12.24 15.44
#